data_AF-M5P511-F1
#
_entry.id   AF-M5P511-F1
#
_cell.length_a   1.000
_cell.length_b   1.000
_cell.length_c   1.000
_cell.angle_alpha   90.00
_cell.angle_beta   90.00
_cell.angle_gamma   90.00
#
_symmetry.space_group_name_H-M   'P 1'
#
loop_
_entity.id
_entity.type
_entity.pdbx_description
1 polymer ?
#
loop_
_entity_poly.entity_id
_entity_poly.type
_entity_poly.pdbx_seq_one_letter_code
_entity_poly.pdbx_strand_id
1 'polypeptide(L)' 'MMGTIVMIKDHELTVLEDASKALYTKMIKDASDREDDIYISWKEDLDSEYGY' A
#
# COMPACT_ATOMS: atom_id res chain seq x y z
N MET A 1 12.07 5.55 -3.09
CA MET A 1 11.04 6.17 -2.25
C MET A 1 10.35 5.07 -1.48
N MET A 2 10.41 5.17 -0.15
CA MET A 2 9.65 4.34 0.77
C MET A 2 8.25 4.95 0.93
N GLY A 3 7.32 4.18 1.44
CA GLY A 3 5.95 4.61 1.61
C GLY A 3 5.17 3.61 2.43
N THR A 4 3.94 3.98 2.73
CA THR A 4 3.00 3.13 3.43
C THR A 4 2.01 2.50 2.44
N ILE A 5 1.86 1.18 2.49
CA ILE A 5 0.79 0.45 1.80
C ILE A 5 -0.32 0.17 2.81
N VAL A 6 -1.55 0.49 2.44
CA VAL A 6 -2.75 0.09 3.18
C VAL A 6 -3.53 -0.91 2.33
N MET A 7 -3.88 -2.05 2.92
CA MET A 7 -4.67 -3.09 2.27
C MET A 7 -5.89 -3.42 3.12
N ILE A 8 -7.03 -3.57 2.46
CA ILE A 8 -8.27 -4.05 3.07
C ILE A 8 -8.72 -5.29 2.30
N LYS A 9 -8.87 -6.40 3.00
CA LYS A 9 -9.36 -7.68 2.47
C LYS A 9 -10.20 -8.37 3.54
N ASP A 10 -11.38 -8.89 3.18
CA ASP A 10 -12.23 -9.68 4.09
C ASP A 10 -12.50 -9.01 5.46
N HIS A 11 -12.68 -7.68 5.47
CA HIS A 11 -12.85 -6.85 6.68
C HIS A 11 -11.61 -6.74 7.57
N GLU A 12 -10.46 -7.26 7.13
CA GLU A 12 -9.16 -7.08 7.77
C GLU A 12 -8.40 -5.94 7.12
N LEU A 13 -7.81 -5.07 7.94
CA LEU A 13 -6.96 -3.97 7.52
C LEU A 13 -5.50 -4.32 7.84
N THR A 14 -4.65 -4.24 6.83
CA THR A 14 -3.20 -4.45 6.94
C THR A 14 -2.47 -3.17 6.52
N VAL A 15 -1.50 -2.74 7.32
CA VAL A 15 -0.63 -1.59 7.04
C VAL A 15 0.80 -2.07 6.95
N LEU A 16 1.49 -1.68 5.88
CA LEU A 16 2.92 -1.94 5.67
C LEU A 16 3.63 -0.60 5.53
N GLU A 17 4.35 -0.19 6.58
CA GLU A 17 5.22 0.98 6.60
C GLU A 17 6.59 0.64 5.97
N ASP A 18 7.36 1.66 5.58
CA ASP A 18 8.66 1.52 4.92
C ASP A 18 8.64 0.56 3.71
N ALA A 19 7.48 0.44 3.07
CA ALA A 19 7.29 -0.40 1.91
C ALA A 19 7.90 0.28 0.68
N SER A 20 8.37 -0.52 -0.27
CA SER A 20 8.88 0.02 -1.53
C SER A 20 7.76 0.15 -2.56
N LYS A 21 7.88 1.14 -3.46
CA LYS A 21 6.99 1.25 -4.62
C LYS A 21 6.95 0.00 -5.49
N ALA A 22 8.06 -0.76 -5.55
CA ALA A 22 8.13 -2.03 -6.25
C ALA A 22 7.26 -3.11 -5.59
N LEU A 23 7.24 -3.16 -4.26
CA LEU A 23 6.36 -4.05 -3.50
C LEU A 23 4.89 -3.70 -3.76
N TYR A 24 4.52 -2.41 -3.70
CA TYR A 24 3.17 -1.94 -4.02
C TYR A 24 2.74 -2.35 -5.43
N THR A 25 3.59 -2.12 -6.43
CA THR A 25 3.30 -2.46 -7.84
C THR A 25 3.06 -3.97 -8.01
N LYS A 26 3.83 -4.79 -7.30
CA LYS A 26 3.64 -6.25 -7.29
C LYS A 26 2.29 -6.62 -6.65
N MET A 27 1.96 -6.03 -5.49
CA MET A 27 0.71 -6.33 -4.79
C MET A 27 -0.53 -5.93 -5.58
N ILE A 28 -0.51 -4.78 -6.27
CA ILE A 28 -1.61 -4.36 -7.16
C ILE A 28 -1.80 -5.34 -8.32
N LYS A 29 -0.70 -5.82 -8.90
CA LYS A 29 -0.76 -6.81 -9.99
C LYS A 29 -1.32 -8.14 -9.48
N ASP A 30 -0.78 -8.65 -8.38
CA ASP A 30 -1.25 -9.89 -7.75
C ASP A 30 -2.73 -9.80 -7.31
N ALA A 31 -3.20 -8.62 -6.91
CA ALA A 31 -4.60 -8.37 -6.59
C ALA A 31 -5.49 -8.26 -7.83
N SER A 32 -5.02 -7.65 -8.92
CA SER A 32 -5.77 -7.54 -10.18
C SER A 32 -5.94 -8.90 -10.87
N ASP A 33 -5.01 -9.84 -10.64
CA ASP A 33 -5.08 -11.21 -11.15
C ASP A 33 -6.04 -12.11 -10.32
N ARG A 34 -6.62 -11.59 -9.22
CA ARG A 34 -7.54 -12.31 -8.33
C ARG A 34 -8.96 -11.76 -8.46
N GLU A 35 -9.98 -12.62 -8.31
CA GLU A 35 -11.40 -12.22 -8.24
C GLU A 35 -11.82 -11.70 -6.85
N ASP A 36 -10.87 -11.56 -5.92
CA ASP A 36 -11.15 -11.05 -4.58
C ASP A 36 -11.30 -9.52 -4.60
N ASP A 37 -12.28 -8.98 -3.88
CA ASP A 37 -12.40 -7.54 -3.61
C ASP A 37 -11.30 -7.09 -2.62
N ILE A 38 -10.08 -6.90 -3.12
CA ILE A 38 -8.93 -6.39 -2.37
C ILE A 38 -8.73 -4.91 -2.68
N TYR A 39 -8.89 -4.05 -1.67
CA TYR A 39 -8.58 -2.63 -1.81
C TYR A 39 -7.14 -2.37 -1.35
N ILE A 40 -6.30 -1.81 -2.23
CA ILE A 40 -4.91 -1.48 -1.93
C ILE A 40 -4.66 -0.02 -2.26
N SER A 41 -4.08 0.73 -1.32
CA SER A 41 -3.69 2.13 -1.49
C SER A 41 -2.23 2.33 -1.12
N TRP A 42 -1.57 3.26 -1.79
CA TRP A 42 -0.17 3.65 -1.56
C TRP A 42 -0.07 5.12 -1.20
N LYS A 43 0.66 5.40 -0.12
CA LYS A 43 1.06 6.75 0.25
C LYS A 43 2.59 6.79 0.30
N GLU A 44 3.19 7.64 -0.52
CA GLU A 44 4.64 7.83 -0.48
C GLU A 44 5.01 8.59 0.79
N ASP A 45 6.05 8.14 1.48
CA ASP A 45 6.64 8.88 2.59
C ASP A 45 7.46 10.01 1.97
N LEU A 46 6.76 11.10 1.67
CA LEU A 46 7.42 12.37 1.46
C LEU A 46 8.03 12.71 2.83
N ASP A 47 9.36 12.91 2.87
CA ASP A 47 10.06 13.63 3.93
C ASP A 47 9.50 15.06 4.01
N SER A 48 8.25 15.16 4.43
CA SER A 48 7.69 16.37 4.97
C SER A 48 8.21 16.36 6.39
N GLU A 49 9.33 17.06 6.60
CA GLU A 49 9.46 17.92 7.77
C GLU A 49 8.10 18.63 7.95
N TYR A 50 7.18 17.99 8.68
CA TYR A 50 5.84 18.50 8.93
C TYR A 50 5.99 19.65 9.92
N GLY A 51 6.47 20.78 9.40
CA GLY A 51 6.36 22.09 10.02
C GLY A 51 4.89 22.48 10.04
N TYR A 52 4.31 22.37 11.24
CA TYR A 52 3.06 23.00 11.62
C TYR A 52 3.14 24.53 11.52
#